data_AF-A0A6J6CIP0-F1
#
_entry.id   AF-A0A6J6CIP0-F1
#
_cell.length_a   1.000
_cell.length_b   1.000
_cell.length_c   1.000
_cell.angle_alpha   90.00
_cell.angle_beta   90.00
_cell.angle_gamma   90.00
#
_symmetry.space_group_name_H-M   'P 1'
#
loop_
_entity.id
_entity.type
_entity.pdbx_description
1 polymer ?
#
loop_
_entity_poly.entity_id
_entity_poly.type
_entity_poly.pdbx_seq_one_letter_code
_entity_poly.pdbx_strand_id
1 'polypeptide(L)'
;MKNYWDALIFAVAIEKNLYDILGVSSGATTEQIRTSYRNLARRMHPDVGSAAQSSSAAMAEINYAWSVLSDPVRRRDYDNSLASSRASTASRPHSDSYDRAAQVIPPSMLPPARFPWRAMLVAAVVGSAAVLIARGFTDSPQPGIPDQLLEPGSCVVVGSELLATEVSCGGPHEYVVVQFIPLDRVCPLDTEMFRDRQGMGMACVRAASPGSSVGSSSTPR
;
A
#
# COMPACT_ATOMS: atom_id res chain seq x y z
N MET A 1 21.03 -39.41 9.14
CA MET A 1 21.90 -38.47 9.86
C MET A 1 21.08 -37.22 10.11
N LYS A 2 20.37 -37.21 11.25
CA LYS A 2 19.46 -36.13 11.64
C LYS A 2 20.31 -35.07 12.33
N ASN A 3 20.23 -33.85 11.82
CA ASN A 3 21.11 -32.74 12.17
C ASN A 3 20.97 -32.42 13.66
N TYR A 4 22.03 -32.69 14.42
CA TYR A 4 22.19 -32.41 15.84
C TYR A 4 22.12 -30.90 16.21
N TRP A 5 21.82 -30.04 15.24
CA TRP A 5 21.73 -28.58 15.38
C TRP A 5 20.41 -28.10 15.99
N ASP A 6 19.31 -28.85 15.83
CA ASP A 6 17.99 -28.43 16.35
C ASP A 6 17.82 -28.67 17.86
N ALA A 7 18.59 -29.61 18.43
CA ALA A 7 18.46 -30.00 19.84
C ALA A 7 19.28 -29.13 20.80
N LEU A 8 20.40 -28.55 20.35
CA LEU A 8 21.26 -27.71 21.19
C LEU A 8 20.73 -26.29 21.40
N ILE A 9 19.85 -25.80 20.51
CA ILE A 9 19.26 -24.46 20.62
C ILE A 9 18.17 -24.40 21.70
N PHE A 10 17.60 -25.54 22.10
CA PHE A 10 16.50 -25.60 23.08
C PHE A 10 16.94 -25.78 24.54
N ALA A 11 18.20 -26.12 24.83
CA ALA A 11 18.64 -26.55 26.16
C ALA A 11 19.56 -25.59 26.93
N VAL A 12 19.81 -24.37 26.43
CA VAL A 12 20.55 -23.37 27.22
C VAL A 12 19.73 -22.09 27.31
N ALA A 13 19.15 -21.84 28.48
CA ALA A 13 18.71 -20.52 28.88
C ALA A 13 19.94 -19.62 29.12
N ILE A 14 20.63 -19.28 28.03
CA ILE A 14 21.54 -18.14 28.01
C ILE A 14 20.62 -16.92 27.97
N GLU A 15 20.86 -15.92 28.83
CA GLU A 15 20.33 -14.57 28.63
C GLU A 15 20.67 -14.14 27.20
N LYS A 16 19.71 -14.28 26.28
CA LYS A 16 19.94 -14.03 24.85
C LYS A 16 20.33 -12.56 24.70
N ASN A 17 21.53 -12.30 24.20
CA ASN A 17 21.93 -10.95 23.86
C ASN A 17 21.21 -10.51 22.56
N LEU A 18 21.25 -9.23 22.21
CA LEU A 18 20.54 -8.72 21.02
C LEU A 18 21.11 -9.29 19.70
N TYR A 19 22.39 -9.64 19.66
CA TYR A 19 23.02 -10.31 18.53
C TYR A 19 22.54 -11.77 18.39
N ASP A 20 22.33 -12.47 19.50
CA ASP A 20 21.80 -13.84 19.54
C ASP A 20 20.34 -13.87 19.06
N ILE A 21 19.54 -12.87 19.43
CA ILE A 21 18.16 -12.70 18.93
C ILE A 21 18.13 -12.55 17.41
N LEU A 22 19.09 -11.81 16.84
CA LEU A 22 19.23 -11.68 15.39
C LEU A 22 20.04 -12.82 14.75
N GLY A 23 20.57 -13.78 15.53
CA GLY A 23 21.40 -14.87 15.02
C GLY A 23 22.69 -14.42 14.33
N VAL A 24 23.27 -13.30 14.76
CA VAL A 24 24.51 -12.72 14.21
C VAL A 24 25.61 -12.65 15.26
N SER A 25 26.86 -12.56 14.82
CA SER A 25 27.99 -12.33 15.72
C SER A 25 28.01 -10.88 16.23
N SER A 26 28.58 -10.64 17.42
CA SER A 26 28.82 -9.28 17.95
C SER A 26 29.72 -8.43 17.02
N GLY A 27 30.56 -9.09 16.22
CA GLY A 27 31.40 -8.46 15.20
C GLY A 27 30.71 -8.24 13.84
N ALA A 28 29.40 -8.53 13.73
CA ALA A 28 28.69 -8.43 12.45
C ALA A 28 28.65 -6.99 11.94
N THR A 29 28.76 -6.84 10.61
CA THR A 29 28.60 -5.54 9.96
C THR A 29 27.13 -5.12 9.95
N THR A 30 26.86 -3.83 9.76
CA THR A 30 25.50 -3.29 9.68
C THR A 30 24.68 -3.98 8.57
N GLU A 31 25.31 -4.32 7.46
CA GLU A 31 24.70 -5.04 6.32
C GLU A 31 24.29 -6.46 6.71
N GLN A 32 25.12 -7.16 7.49
CA GLN A 32 24.82 -8.50 7.98
C GLN A 32 23.66 -8.49 8.97
N ILE A 33 23.66 -7.54 9.91
CA ILE A 33 22.56 -7.31 10.87
C ILE A 33 21.26 -7.03 10.11
N ARG A 34 21.31 -6.15 9.10
CA ARG A 34 20.16 -5.78 8.27
C ARG A 34 19.62 -6.95 7.47
N THR A 35 20.50 -7.77 6.92
CA THR A 35 20.12 -8.95 6.14
C THR A 35 19.47 -9.99 7.03
N SER A 36 20.03 -10.25 8.22
CA SER A 36 19.45 -11.19 9.18
C SER A 36 18.07 -10.74 9.65
N TYR A 37 17.92 -9.47 10.02
CA TYR A 37 16.63 -8.89 10.39
C TYR A 37 15.57 -9.08 9.31
N ARG A 38 15.88 -8.76 8.03
CA ARG A 38 14.93 -8.95 6.92
C ARG A 38 14.54 -10.41 6.72
N ASN A 39 15.47 -11.35 6.94
CA ASN A 39 15.20 -12.78 6.82
C ASN A 39 14.30 -13.28 7.95
N LEU A 40 14.58 -12.87 9.19
CA LEU A 40 13.78 -13.20 10.37
C LEU A 40 12.39 -12.57 10.29
N ALA A 41 12.29 -11.29 9.94
CA ALA A 41 11.02 -10.59 9.77
C ALA A 41 10.12 -11.28 8.73
N ARG A 42 10.67 -11.72 7.59
CA ARG A 42 9.91 -12.47 6.58
C ARG A 42 9.44 -13.83 7.09
N ARG A 43 10.23 -14.55 7.89
CA ARG A 43 9.84 -15.86 8.44
C ARG A 43 8.79 -15.74 9.52
N MET A 44 8.84 -14.65 10.30
CA MET A 44 7.99 -14.43 11.47
C MET A 44 6.75 -13.57 11.16
N HIS A 45 6.62 -13.05 9.93
CA HIS A 45 5.49 -12.20 9.55
C HIS A 45 4.17 -13.00 9.60
N PRO A 46 3.09 -12.43 10.17
CA PRO A 46 1.81 -13.12 10.32
C PRO A 46 1.21 -13.61 8.99
N ASP A 47 1.53 -12.93 7.89
CA ASP A 47 0.99 -13.25 6.55
C ASP A 47 1.59 -14.50 5.89
N VAL A 48 2.71 -15.04 6.40
CA VAL A 48 3.45 -16.13 5.71
C VAL A 48 3.09 -17.53 6.19
N GLY A 49 2.05 -17.64 7.02
CA GLY A 49 1.28 -18.88 7.16
C GLY A 49 1.96 -20.03 7.91
N SER A 50 1.99 -19.94 9.23
CA SER A 50 1.58 -21.03 10.15
C SER A 50 1.46 -20.43 11.55
N ALA A 51 0.27 -20.49 12.15
CA ALA A 51 -0.02 -19.88 13.46
C ALA A 51 0.88 -20.41 14.61
N ALA A 52 1.66 -21.46 14.36
CA ALA A 52 2.62 -22.04 15.29
C ALA A 52 4.02 -21.38 15.25
N GLN A 53 4.37 -20.66 14.18
CA GLN A 53 5.69 -19.99 14.06
C GLN A 53 5.61 -18.47 14.20
N SER A 54 4.46 -17.85 13.95
CA SER A 54 4.26 -16.39 14.09
C SER A 54 3.90 -15.99 15.52
N SER A 55 4.80 -16.23 16.48
CA SER A 55 4.64 -15.72 17.84
C SER A 55 4.87 -14.20 17.85
N SER A 56 3.82 -13.43 18.15
CA SER A 56 3.90 -11.96 18.34
C SER A 56 5.05 -11.54 19.27
N ALA A 57 5.32 -12.34 20.31
CA ALA A 57 6.43 -12.13 21.23
C ALA A 57 7.81 -12.24 20.55
N ALA A 58 8.02 -13.25 19.72
CA ALA A 58 9.29 -13.45 19.02
C ALA A 58 9.55 -12.34 17.98
N MET A 59 8.51 -11.87 17.29
CA MET A 59 8.64 -10.72 16.40
C MET A 59 8.95 -9.42 17.17
N ALA A 60 8.38 -9.24 18.37
CA ALA A 60 8.70 -8.11 19.23
C ALA A 60 10.17 -8.11 19.67
N GLU A 61 10.73 -9.28 20.04
CA GLU A 61 12.15 -9.44 20.38
C GLU A 61 13.06 -9.08 19.20
N ILE A 62 12.76 -9.59 17.99
CA ILE A 62 13.51 -9.28 16.76
C ILE A 62 13.51 -7.78 16.46
N ASN A 63 12.34 -7.14 16.58
CA ASN A 63 12.20 -5.69 16.35
C ASN A 63 12.99 -4.88 17.39
N TYR A 64 12.97 -5.29 18.64
CA TYR A 64 13.74 -4.64 19.70
C TYR A 64 15.24 -4.73 19.43
N ALA A 65 15.75 -5.92 19.14
CA ALA A 65 17.16 -6.13 18.79
C ALA A 65 17.59 -5.29 17.58
N TRP A 66 16.77 -5.26 16.52
CA TRP A 66 17.01 -4.41 15.37
C TRP A 66 17.06 -2.92 15.73
N SER A 67 16.13 -2.43 16.56
CA SER A 67 16.05 -1.01 16.94
C SER A 67 17.30 -0.48 17.67
N VAL A 68 18.04 -1.37 18.33
CA VAL A 68 19.29 -1.05 19.03
C VAL A 68 20.50 -1.26 18.12
N LEU A 69 20.58 -2.41 17.43
CA LEU A 69 21.76 -2.80 16.66
C LEU A 69 21.86 -2.12 15.28
N SER A 70 20.76 -1.58 14.74
CA SER A 70 20.77 -0.88 13.46
C SER A 70 21.38 0.53 13.53
N ASP A 71 21.33 1.15 14.72
CA ASP A 71 21.84 2.50 14.95
C ASP A 71 23.25 2.40 15.57
N PRO A 72 24.29 3.00 14.95
CA PRO A 72 25.66 2.88 15.42
C PRO A 72 25.88 3.48 16.82
N VAL A 73 25.14 4.53 17.19
CA VAL A 73 25.22 5.15 18.53
C VAL A 73 24.61 4.21 19.56
N ARG A 74 23.39 3.72 19.32
CA ARG A 74 22.69 2.82 20.24
C ARG A 74 23.40 1.48 20.37
N ARG A 75 23.96 0.96 19.28
CA ARG A 75 24.80 -0.25 19.27
C ARG A 75 26.03 -0.07 20.15
N ARG A 76 26.74 1.05 20.03
CA ARG A 76 27.91 1.33 20.87
C ARG A 76 27.55 1.39 22.35
N ASP A 77 26.45 2.06 22.69
CA ASP A 77 26.00 2.16 24.08
C ASP A 77 25.62 0.79 24.65
N TYR A 78 24.98 -0.05 23.83
CA TYR A 78 24.70 -1.45 24.16
C TYR A 78 25.98 -2.27 24.36
N ASP A 79 26.95 -2.16 23.45
CA ASP A 79 28.23 -2.86 23.54
C ASP A 79 29.02 -2.45 24.80
N ASN A 80 29.00 -1.16 25.15
CA ASN A 80 29.59 -0.65 26.38
C ASN A 80 28.93 -1.26 27.63
N SER A 81 27.60 -1.38 27.64
CA SER A 81 26.87 -2.00 28.76
C SER A 81 27.26 -3.47 28.95
N LEU A 82 27.47 -4.21 27.85
CA LEU A 82 27.92 -5.60 27.87
C LEU A 82 29.34 -5.76 28.43
N ALA A 83 30.24 -4.81 28.11
CA ALA A 83 31.60 -4.81 28.63
C ALA A 83 31.63 -4.57 30.16
N SER A 84 30.84 -3.62 30.67
CA SER A 84 30.73 -3.34 32.10
C SER A 84 30.16 -4.51 32.89
N SER A 85 29.16 -5.22 32.34
CA SER A 85 28.63 -6.44 32.97
C SER A 85 29.65 -7.59 33.02
N ARG A 86 30.52 -7.72 32.02
CA ARG A 86 31.59 -8.75 32.01
C ARG A 86 32.72 -8.43 33.00
N ALA A 87 33.03 -7.14 33.18
CA ALA A 87 34.02 -6.70 34.17
C ALA A 87 33.55 -6.90 35.62
N SER A 88 32.23 -6.85 35.86
CA SER A 88 31.63 -6.97 37.19
C SER A 88 31.60 -8.41 37.73
N THR A 89 31.74 -9.41 36.87
CA THR A 89 31.74 -10.85 37.28
C THR A 89 33.12 -11.33 37.75
N ALA A 90 34.19 -10.56 37.49
CA ALA A 90 35.56 -10.90 37.88
C ALA A 90 35.93 -10.45 39.32
N SER A 91 35.02 -9.83 40.07
CA SER A 91 35.27 -9.42 41.46
C SER A 91 33.97 -9.31 42.25
N ARG A 92 33.73 -10.26 43.16
CA ARG A 92 32.79 -10.06 44.28
C ARG A 92 33.40 -10.59 45.58
N PRO A 93 33.61 -9.74 46.59
CA PRO A 93 33.07 -9.97 47.91
C PRO A 93 31.62 -9.48 47.93
N HIS A 94 30.78 -10.32 48.48
CA HIS A 94 29.36 -10.10 48.77
C HIS A 94 29.17 -8.88 49.68
N SER A 95 28.43 -7.86 49.24
CA SER A 95 27.72 -6.98 50.16
C SER A 95 26.48 -6.43 49.49
N ASP A 96 25.37 -6.59 50.20
CA ASP A 96 24.04 -6.12 49.89
C ASP A 96 24.01 -4.60 49.79
N SER A 97 23.46 -4.09 48.70
CA SER A 97 22.94 -2.72 48.61
C SER A 97 22.00 -2.63 47.41
N TYR A 98 20.85 -3.30 47.56
CA TYR A 98 19.62 -3.01 46.85
C TYR A 98 19.17 -1.59 47.22
N ASP A 99 19.74 -0.55 46.61
CA ASP A 99 19.22 0.82 46.82
C ASP A 99 19.36 1.76 45.61
N ARG A 100 19.57 1.21 44.41
CA ARG A 100 19.39 1.98 43.17
C ARG A 100 18.96 1.10 42.01
N ALA A 101 17.84 0.40 42.20
CA ALA A 101 17.06 -0.10 41.07
C ALA A 101 16.46 1.11 40.35
N ALA A 102 17.23 1.69 39.43
CA ALA A 102 16.67 2.43 38.32
C ALA A 102 15.57 1.55 37.71
N GLN A 103 14.37 2.10 37.64
CA GLN A 103 13.16 1.45 37.15
C GLN A 103 13.33 1.08 35.67
N VAL A 104 14.01 -0.03 35.39
CA VAL A 104 13.92 -0.70 34.09
C VAL A 104 12.62 -1.49 34.14
N ILE A 105 11.54 -0.88 33.67
CA ILE A 105 10.25 -1.55 33.52
C ILE A 105 10.43 -2.61 32.42
N PRO A 106 10.32 -3.92 32.72
CA PRO A 106 10.39 -4.96 31.70
C PRO A 106 9.23 -4.79 30.69
N PRO A 107 9.45 -5.05 29.38
CA PRO A 107 8.48 -4.78 28.32
C PRO A 107 7.18 -5.59 28.40
N SER A 108 7.03 -6.49 29.38
CA SER A 108 5.83 -7.31 29.59
C SER A 108 4.64 -6.55 30.20
N MET A 109 4.81 -5.28 30.60
CA MET A 109 3.72 -4.43 31.12
C MET A 109 3.22 -3.37 30.14
N LEU A 110 3.58 -3.45 28.85
CA LEU A 110 2.87 -2.66 27.84
C LEU A 110 1.53 -3.37 27.57
N PRO A 111 0.37 -2.80 27.99
CA PRO A 111 -0.91 -3.37 27.62
C PRO A 111 -0.95 -3.49 26.09
N PRO A 112 -1.55 -4.56 25.54
CA PRO A 112 -1.65 -4.70 24.09
C PRO A 112 -2.22 -3.41 23.53
N ALA A 113 -1.59 -2.89 22.48
CA ALA A 113 -2.04 -1.66 21.83
C ALA A 113 -3.52 -1.87 21.49
N ARG A 114 -4.38 -1.22 22.27
CA ARG A 114 -5.84 -1.25 22.11
C ARG A 114 -6.16 -0.37 20.93
N PHE A 115 -5.84 -0.90 19.76
CA PHE A 115 -6.12 -0.29 18.49
C PHE A 115 -7.63 -0.01 18.45
N PRO A 116 -8.06 1.23 18.19
CA PRO A 116 -9.44 1.64 18.40
C PRO A 116 -10.31 1.12 17.24
N TRP A 117 -10.53 -0.19 17.17
CA TRP A 117 -11.27 -0.87 16.11
C TRP A 117 -12.65 -0.25 15.89
N ARG A 118 -13.32 0.19 16.96
CA ARG A 118 -14.59 0.93 16.85
C ARG A 118 -14.43 2.25 16.08
N ALA A 119 -13.40 3.02 16.38
CA ALA A 119 -13.13 4.27 15.65
C ALA A 119 -12.72 4.00 14.20
N MET A 120 -11.97 2.93 13.94
CA MET A 120 -11.60 2.56 12.57
C MET A 120 -12.80 2.08 11.74
N LEU A 121 -13.70 1.30 12.34
CA LEU A 121 -14.96 0.90 11.69
C LEU A 121 -15.87 2.10 11.40
N VAL A 122 -15.97 3.04 12.36
CA VAL A 122 -16.73 4.28 12.16
C VAL A 122 -16.10 5.12 11.04
N ALA A 123 -14.78 5.30 11.04
CA ALA A 123 -14.07 6.03 9.98
C ALA A 123 -14.26 5.37 8.60
N ALA A 124 -14.21 4.04 8.54
CA ALA A 124 -14.45 3.29 7.29
C ALA A 124 -15.89 3.49 6.78
N VAL A 125 -16.90 3.39 7.65
CA VAL A 125 -18.31 3.62 7.27
C VAL A 125 -18.52 5.07 6.84
N VAL A 126 -18.01 6.06 7.59
CA VAL A 126 -18.12 7.48 7.25
C VAL A 126 -17.43 7.79 5.92
N GLY A 127 -16.22 7.26 5.71
CA GLY A 127 -15.50 7.43 4.45
C GLY A 127 -16.24 6.79 3.27
N SER A 128 -16.77 5.59 3.45
CA SER A 128 -17.55 4.89 2.42
C SER A 128 -18.82 5.66 2.06
N ALA A 129 -19.56 6.13 3.07
CA ALA A 129 -20.75 6.95 2.87
C ALA A 129 -20.41 8.28 2.18
N ALA A 130 -19.32 8.95 2.56
CA ALA A 130 -18.88 10.18 1.93
C ALA A 130 -18.57 9.99 0.44
N VAL A 131 -17.93 8.88 0.06
CA VAL A 131 -17.66 8.56 -1.36
C VAL A 131 -18.96 8.29 -2.13
N LEU A 132 -19.90 7.54 -1.55
CA LEU A 132 -21.19 7.26 -2.19
C LEU A 132 -22.04 8.52 -2.36
N ILE A 133 -22.04 9.39 -1.34
CA ILE A 133 -22.71 10.69 -1.40
C ILE A 133 -22.05 11.57 -2.46
N ALA A 134 -20.71 11.65 -2.48
CA ALA A 134 -19.97 12.44 -3.47
C ALA A 134 -20.26 11.99 -4.92
N ARG A 135 -20.44 10.69 -5.16
CA ARG A 135 -20.88 10.19 -6.49
C ARG A 135 -22.30 10.60 -6.86
N GLY A 136 -23.17 10.85 -5.88
CA GLY A 136 -24.50 11.41 -6.12
C GLY A 136 -24.49 12.90 -6.48
N PHE A 137 -23.39 13.61 -6.19
CA PHE A 137 -23.22 15.05 -6.45
C PHE A 137 -22.22 15.37 -7.57
N THR A 138 -21.55 14.37 -8.15
CA THR A 138 -20.83 14.56 -9.42
C THR A 138 -21.85 14.59 -10.55
N ASP A 139 -22.25 15.79 -10.95
CA ASP A 139 -22.99 16.00 -12.19
C ASP A 139 -22.26 15.31 -13.36
N SER A 140 -23.04 14.80 -14.32
CA SER A 140 -22.50 14.28 -15.58
C SER A 140 -21.56 15.30 -16.23
N PRO A 141 -20.48 14.86 -16.92
CA PRO A 141 -19.59 15.77 -17.63
C PRO A 141 -20.43 16.76 -18.45
N GLN A 142 -20.34 18.05 -18.10
CA GLN A 142 -20.91 19.11 -18.92
C GLN A 142 -20.41 18.90 -20.35
N PRO A 143 -21.27 19.03 -21.38
CA PRO A 143 -20.83 18.93 -22.76
C PRO A 143 -19.75 19.98 -22.98
N GLY A 144 -18.50 19.51 -23.04
CA GLY A 144 -17.36 20.33 -23.31
C GLY A 144 -17.57 21.04 -24.64
N ILE A 145 -17.07 22.26 -24.73
CA ILE A 145 -16.87 22.91 -26.03
C ILE A 145 -16.05 21.92 -26.87
N PRO A 146 -16.44 21.61 -28.12
CA PRO A 146 -15.71 20.64 -28.94
C PRO A 146 -14.24 21.05 -29.03
N ASP A 147 -13.36 20.25 -28.46
CA ASP A 147 -11.91 20.45 -28.48
C ASP A 147 -11.25 19.75 -29.67
N GLN A 148 -12.08 19.15 -30.53
CA GLN A 148 -11.74 18.38 -31.71
C GLN A 148 -11.03 17.06 -31.39
N LEU A 149 -11.09 16.61 -30.13
CA LEU A 149 -10.55 15.32 -29.72
C LEU A 149 -11.68 14.31 -29.56
N LEU A 150 -11.64 13.23 -30.34
CA LEU A 150 -12.67 12.19 -30.28
C LEU A 150 -12.45 11.29 -29.06
N GLU A 151 -13.16 11.56 -27.97
CA GLU A 151 -13.16 10.75 -26.75
C GLU A 151 -14.43 9.90 -26.61
N PRO A 152 -14.41 8.79 -25.82
CA PRO A 152 -15.63 8.06 -25.47
C PRO A 152 -16.70 8.98 -24.87
N GLY A 153 -17.88 9.01 -25.48
CA GLY A 153 -19.00 9.88 -25.14
C GLY A 153 -19.14 11.13 -26.01
N SER A 154 -18.17 11.42 -26.87
CA SER A 154 -18.23 12.58 -27.78
C SER A 154 -19.33 12.39 -28.84
N CYS A 155 -20.07 13.46 -29.12
CA CYS A 155 -21.06 13.45 -30.19
C CYS A 155 -20.41 13.84 -31.52
N VAL A 156 -20.76 13.12 -32.59
CA VAL A 156 -20.13 13.29 -33.89
C VAL A 156 -21.14 13.34 -35.02
N VAL A 157 -20.75 14.06 -36.06
CA VAL A 157 -21.36 14.00 -37.39
C VAL A 157 -20.36 13.42 -38.37
N VAL A 158 -20.87 12.65 -39.33
CA VAL A 158 -20.05 12.06 -40.40
C VAL A 158 -20.32 12.85 -41.67
N GLY A 159 -19.27 13.50 -42.19
CA GLY A 159 -19.36 14.25 -43.44
C GLY A 159 -19.44 13.35 -44.68
N SER A 160 -19.58 13.96 -45.86
CA SER A 160 -19.56 13.25 -47.15
C SER A 160 -18.27 12.49 -47.43
N GLU A 161 -17.18 12.82 -46.74
CA GLU A 161 -15.87 12.16 -46.85
C GLU A 161 -15.71 10.96 -45.90
N LEU A 162 -16.77 10.54 -45.19
CA LEU A 162 -16.75 9.47 -44.19
C LEU A 162 -15.79 9.73 -43.01
N LEU A 163 -15.59 11.01 -42.69
CA LEU A 163 -14.77 11.47 -41.56
C LEU A 163 -15.65 11.90 -40.39
N ALA A 164 -15.33 11.39 -39.20
CA ALA A 164 -15.98 11.79 -37.96
C ALA A 164 -15.45 13.14 -37.48
N THR A 165 -16.36 14.07 -37.20
CA THR A 165 -16.04 15.38 -36.62
C THR A 165 -16.83 15.57 -35.34
N GLU A 166 -16.15 16.00 -34.28
CA GLU A 166 -16.77 16.30 -33.00
C GLU A 166 -17.71 17.51 -33.11
N VAL A 167 -18.90 17.38 -32.53
CA VAL A 167 -19.91 18.44 -32.41
C VAL A 167 -20.49 18.45 -31.01
N SER A 168 -21.11 19.57 -30.63
CA SER A 168 -21.80 19.64 -29.35
C SER A 168 -22.99 18.68 -29.30
N CYS A 169 -23.06 17.86 -28.25
CA CYS A 169 -24.19 16.97 -27.99
C CYS A 169 -25.53 17.71 -27.77
N GLY A 170 -25.51 19.01 -27.49
CA GLY A 170 -26.72 19.84 -27.40
C GLY A 170 -27.31 20.23 -28.76
N GLY A 171 -26.61 19.93 -29.86
CA GLY A 171 -27.05 20.17 -31.23
C GLY A 171 -27.32 18.88 -32.02
N PRO A 172 -27.63 19.00 -33.32
CA PRO A 172 -27.82 17.85 -34.18
C PRO A 172 -26.52 17.04 -34.31
N HIS A 173 -26.60 15.76 -33.98
CA HIS A 173 -25.52 14.79 -34.12
C HIS A 173 -26.12 13.44 -34.51
N GLU A 174 -25.38 12.64 -35.27
CA GLU A 174 -25.86 11.36 -35.81
C GLU A 174 -25.38 10.17 -34.96
N TYR A 175 -24.19 10.29 -34.38
CA TYR A 175 -23.56 9.21 -33.63
C TYR A 175 -22.91 9.71 -32.34
N VAL A 176 -22.65 8.77 -31.43
CA VAL A 176 -21.87 8.96 -30.21
C VAL A 176 -20.69 7.99 -30.22
N VAL A 177 -19.50 8.49 -29.90
CA VAL A 177 -18.28 7.69 -29.82
C VAL A 177 -18.36 6.74 -28.63
N VAL A 178 -18.24 5.45 -28.87
CA VAL A 178 -18.13 4.41 -27.84
C VAL A 178 -16.67 4.25 -27.43
N GLN A 179 -15.77 4.25 -28.42
CA GLN A 179 -14.35 4.07 -28.20
C GLN A 179 -13.55 4.69 -29.34
N PHE A 180 -12.38 5.26 -29.01
CA PHE A 180 -11.36 5.65 -29.97
C PHE A 180 -10.25 4.61 -30.01
N ILE A 181 -9.92 4.11 -31.20
CA ILE A 181 -8.90 3.08 -31.41
C ILE A 181 -7.88 3.55 -32.46
N PRO A 182 -6.65 3.00 -32.48
CA PRO A 182 -5.67 3.33 -33.51
C PRO A 182 -6.07 2.76 -34.88
N LEU A 183 -5.49 3.30 -35.95
CA LEU A 183 -5.82 3.00 -37.35
C LEU A 183 -5.63 1.53 -37.78
N ASP A 184 -4.82 0.77 -37.04
CA ASP A 184 -4.51 -0.63 -37.30
C ASP A 184 -5.50 -1.61 -36.65
N ARG A 185 -6.48 -1.10 -35.89
CA ARG A 185 -7.48 -1.91 -35.19
C ARG A 185 -8.87 -1.77 -35.81
N VAL A 186 -9.70 -2.77 -35.55
CA VAL A 186 -11.09 -2.84 -36.01
C VAL A 186 -12.02 -2.66 -34.82
N CYS A 187 -13.13 -1.95 -35.04
CA CYS A 187 -14.15 -1.74 -34.03
C CYS A 187 -14.92 -3.03 -33.67
N PRO A 188 -15.48 -3.12 -32.45
CA PRO A 188 -16.42 -4.18 -32.08
C PRO A 188 -17.60 -4.28 -33.05
N LEU A 189 -18.15 -5.49 -33.22
CA LEU A 189 -19.21 -5.80 -34.20
C LEU A 189 -20.51 -4.99 -34.01
N ASP A 190 -20.74 -4.42 -32.83
CA ASP A 190 -21.93 -3.62 -32.49
C ASP A 190 -21.76 -2.11 -32.75
N THR A 191 -20.66 -1.72 -33.40
CA THR A 191 -20.31 -0.32 -33.66
C THR A 191 -19.91 -0.09 -35.09
N GLU A 192 -20.24 1.09 -35.61
CA GLU A 192 -19.77 1.56 -36.91
C GLU A 192 -18.41 2.24 -36.77
N MET A 193 -17.61 2.23 -37.83
CA MET A 193 -16.23 2.67 -37.79
C MET A 193 -15.99 3.80 -38.78
N PHE A 194 -15.63 4.97 -38.27
CA PHE A 194 -15.29 6.15 -39.08
C PHE A 194 -13.90 6.66 -38.72
N ARG A 195 -13.20 7.19 -39.72
CA ARG A 195 -11.86 7.74 -39.50
C ARG A 195 -11.98 9.13 -38.90
N ASP A 196 -11.09 9.45 -37.96
CA ASP A 196 -10.95 10.81 -37.45
C ASP A 196 -10.53 11.77 -38.57
N ARG A 197 -11.13 12.96 -38.61
CA ARG A 197 -10.77 14.03 -39.55
C ARG A 197 -9.29 14.42 -39.44
N GLN A 198 -8.69 14.37 -38.26
CA GLN A 198 -7.26 14.66 -38.08
C GLN A 198 -6.35 13.48 -38.45
N GLY A 199 -6.94 12.31 -38.74
CA GLY A 199 -6.22 11.10 -39.12
C GLY A 199 -5.47 10.44 -37.96
N MET A 200 -5.81 10.75 -36.71
CA MET A 200 -5.13 10.18 -35.53
C MET A 200 -5.61 8.76 -35.18
N GLY A 201 -6.78 8.34 -35.67
CA GLY A 201 -7.36 7.04 -35.32
C GLY A 201 -8.71 6.76 -35.98
N MET A 202 -9.36 5.71 -35.48
CA MET A 202 -10.72 5.31 -35.85
C MET A 202 -11.65 5.53 -34.65
N ALA A 203 -12.79 6.16 -34.89
CA ALA A 203 -13.88 6.28 -33.93
C ALA A 203 -14.87 5.12 -34.14
N CYS A 204 -15.07 4.33 -33.09
CA CYS A 204 -16.12 3.33 -33.02
C CYS A 204 -17.36 4.00 -32.47
N VAL A 205 -18.40 4.12 -33.28
CA VAL A 205 -19.58 4.94 -32.98
C VAL A 205 -20.84 4.10 -32.95
N ARG A 206 -21.84 4.60 -32.22
CA ARG A 206 -23.20 4.07 -32.21
C ARG A 206 -24.17 5.17 -32.60
N ALA A 207 -25.21 4.82 -33.36
CA ALA A 207 -26.26 5.77 -33.71
C ALA A 207 -26.85 6.43 -32.46
N ALA A 208 -26.98 7.75 -32.49
CA ALA A 208 -27.66 8.50 -31.44
C ALA A 208 -29.14 8.07 -31.40
N SER A 209 -29.67 7.80 -30.20
CA SER A 209 -31.09 7.47 -30.06
C SER A 209 -31.95 8.67 -30.50
N PRO A 210 -33.08 8.48 -31.20
CA PRO A 210 -33.88 9.57 -31.78
C PRO A 210 -34.67 10.44 -30.76
N GLY A 211 -34.10 10.70 -29.58
CA GLY A 211 -34.71 11.48 -28.50
C GLY A 211 -33.76 12.44 -27.76
N SER A 212 -32.52 12.62 -28.19
CA SER A 212 -31.57 13.57 -27.59
C SER A 212 -31.72 15.03 -28.08
N SER A 213 -32.71 15.33 -28.94
CA SER A 213 -33.14 16.70 -29.21
C SER A 213 -33.99 17.25 -28.05
N VAL A 214 -33.35 17.51 -26.90
CA VAL A 214 -33.99 18.15 -25.76
C VAL A 214 -34.24 19.63 -26.08
N GLY A 215 -35.51 19.92 -26.33
CA GLY A 215 -36.22 21.20 -26.22
C GLY A 215 -35.40 22.47 -26.04
N SER A 216 -35.37 23.28 -27.10
CA SER A 216 -35.22 24.73 -26.99
C SER A 216 -36.41 25.29 -26.22
N SER A 217 -36.21 25.56 -24.93
CA SER A 217 -37.13 26.36 -24.13
C SER A 217 -37.10 27.80 -24.67
N SER A 218 -38.22 28.19 -25.27
CA SER A 218 -38.57 29.57 -25.56
C SER A 218 -38.57 30.38 -24.26
N THR A 219 -37.73 31.42 -24.21
CA THR A 219 -37.82 32.46 -23.17
C THR A 219 -38.55 33.65 -23.77
N PRO A 220 -39.69 34.12 -23.21
CA PRO A 220 -40.29 35.38 -23.60
C PRO A 220 -39.73 36.51 -22.74
N ARG A 221 -39.20 37.56 -23.38
CA ARG A 221 -39.35 38.94 -22.89
C ARG A 221 -39.11 39.94 -24.01
#